data_AF-A0A6N8VZ10-F1
#
_entry.id   AF-A0A6N8VZ10-F1
#
_cell.length_a   1.000
_cell.length_b   1.000
_cell.length_c   1.000
_cell.angle_alpha   90.00
_cell.angle_beta   90.00
_cell.angle_gamma   90.00
#
_symmetry.space_group_name_H-M   'P 1'
#
loop_
_entity.id
_entity.type
_entity.pdbx_description
1 polymer ?
#
loop_
_entity_poly.entity_id
_entity_poly.type
_entity_poly.pdbx_seq_one_letter_code
_entity_poly.pdbx_strand_id
1 'polypeptide(L)'
;MADYEFIKYEQDGNIVTITINRPERMNSIHPPTTEELSDAWDTFAADDSAWVGILTGAGERAFSAGNDLKYTAEMSRVPANERPTFAPVQGGFGGITAD
;
A
#
# COMPACT_ATOMS: atom_id res chain seq x y z
N MET A 1 -11.81 -5.74 -10.20
CA MET A 1 -10.64 -5.38 -9.38
C MET A 1 -11.17 -4.62 -8.17
N ALA A 2 -10.54 -4.77 -7.01
CA ALA A 2 -10.91 -4.01 -5.83
C ALA A 2 -10.76 -2.51 -6.12
N ASP A 3 -11.72 -1.71 -5.65
CA ASP A 3 -11.61 -0.25 -5.70
C ASP A 3 -10.66 0.19 -4.59
N TYR A 4 -9.39 0.40 -4.93
CA TYR A 4 -8.37 0.91 -4.01
C TYR A 4 -8.49 2.43 -3.83
N GLU A 5 -8.33 2.91 -2.60
CA GLU A 5 -8.34 4.33 -2.26
C GLU A 5 -6.92 4.93 -2.27
N PHE A 6 -5.96 4.21 -1.69
CA PHE A 6 -4.60 4.68 -1.42
C PHE A 6 -3.54 4.14 -2.37
N ILE A 7 -3.90 3.22 -3.26
CA ILE A 7 -3.08 2.78 -4.38
C ILE A 7 -3.86 2.77 -5.69
N LYS A 8 -3.16 2.56 -6.80
CA LYS A 8 -3.75 2.20 -8.10
C LYS A 8 -3.13 0.89 -8.56
N TYR A 9 -3.94 0.05 -9.21
CA TYR A 9 -3.50 -1.20 -9.83
C TYR A 9 -3.88 -1.17 -11.30
N GLU A 10 -2.88 -1.16 -12.18
CA GLU A 10 -3.07 -1.05 -13.62
C GLU A 10 -2.27 -2.15 -14.33
N GLN A 11 -2.95 -2.96 -15.14
CA GLN A 11 -2.31 -4.05 -15.90
C GLN A 11 -2.30 -3.70 -17.40
N ASP A 12 -1.11 -3.68 -17.99
CA ASP A 12 -0.89 -3.53 -19.43
C ASP A 12 -0.16 -4.78 -19.95
N GLY A 13 -0.93 -5.66 -20.59
CA GLY A 13 -0.47 -6.98 -20.98
C GLY A 13 0.00 -7.80 -19.78
N ASN A 14 1.27 -8.16 -19.77
CA ASN A 14 1.92 -8.94 -18.72
C ASN A 14 2.64 -8.09 -17.66
N ILE A 15 2.49 -6.76 -17.71
CA ILE A 15 3.09 -5.83 -16.75
C ILE A 15 1.98 -5.25 -15.87
N VAL A 16 2.16 -5.34 -14.56
CA VAL A 16 1.30 -4.73 -13.56
C VAL A 16 2.03 -3.55 -12.93
N THR A 17 1.42 -2.37 -12.97
CA THR A 17 1.92 -1.18 -12.28
C THR A 17 1.04 -0.88 -11.08
N ILE A 18 1.65 -0.94 -9.90
CA ILE A 18 1.07 -0.57 -8.62
C ILE A 18 1.61 0.81 -8.24
N THR A 19 0.73 1.78 -8.07
CA THR A 19 1.10 3.17 -7.74
C THR A 19 0.58 3.55 -6.36
N ILE A 20 1.45 3.88 -5.41
CA ILE A 20 1.05 4.48 -4.12
C ILE A 20 0.46 5.86 -4.40
N ASN A 21 -0.79 6.10 -3.98
CA ASN A 21 -1.60 7.25 -4.36
C ASN A 21 -1.88 8.17 -3.16
N ARG A 22 -0.82 8.61 -2.47
CA ARG A 22 -0.90 9.56 -1.34
C ARG A 22 0.11 10.71 -1.48
N PRO A 23 0.14 11.43 -2.62
CA PRO A 23 1.19 12.43 -2.91
C PRO A 23 1.25 13.57 -1.88
N GLU A 24 0.11 13.94 -1.27
CA GLU A 24 -0.01 14.92 -0.20
C GLU A 24 0.63 14.47 1.13
N ARG A 25 0.89 13.17 1.27
CA ARG A 25 1.64 12.55 2.37
C ARG A 25 2.97 11.97 1.89
N MET A 26 3.50 12.44 0.76
CA MET A 26 4.77 11.95 0.18
C MET A 26 4.78 10.43 -0.02
N ASN A 27 3.61 9.86 -0.34
CA ASN A 27 3.42 8.42 -0.52
C ASN A 27 3.90 7.60 0.70
N SER A 28 3.79 8.16 1.91
CA SER A 28 4.06 7.43 3.14
C SER A 28 3.04 6.30 3.32
N ILE A 29 3.46 5.19 3.93
CA ILE A 29 2.63 4.00 4.10
C ILE A 29 2.06 3.99 5.52
N HIS A 30 0.73 4.07 5.59
CA HIS A 30 -0.06 3.88 6.80
C HIS A 30 -0.84 2.55 6.69
N PRO A 31 -1.47 2.05 7.78
CA PRO A 31 -2.07 0.72 7.78
C PRO A 31 -3.06 0.43 6.64
N PRO A 32 -4.00 1.33 6.25
CA PRO A 32 -4.86 1.10 5.09
C PRO A 32 -4.08 0.90 3.77
N THR A 33 -3.01 1.67 3.55
CA THR A 33 -2.15 1.45 2.36
C THR A 33 -1.43 0.11 2.43
N THR A 34 -1.06 -0.36 3.62
CA THR A 34 -0.46 -1.69 3.78
C THR A 34 -1.46 -2.79 3.41
N GLU A 35 -2.73 -2.67 3.83
CA GLU A 35 -3.79 -3.61 3.47
C GLU A 35 -3.99 -3.67 1.96
N GLU A 36 -4.15 -2.52 1.31
CA GLU A 36 -4.34 -2.46 -0.14
C GLU A 36 -3.13 -2.98 -0.91
N LEU A 37 -1.89 -2.65 -0.48
CA LEU A 37 -0.70 -3.18 -1.11
C LEU A 37 -0.61 -4.70 -0.95
N SER A 38 -0.96 -5.25 0.22
CA SER A 38 -1.00 -6.71 0.42
C SER A 38 -1.97 -7.38 -0.56
N ASP A 39 -3.19 -6.87 -0.67
CA ASP A 39 -4.20 -7.40 -1.60
C ASP A 39 -3.75 -7.29 -3.06
N ALA A 40 -3.08 -6.18 -3.42
CA ALA A 40 -2.52 -6.00 -4.75
C ALA A 40 -1.39 -6.99 -5.07
N TRP A 41 -0.53 -7.30 -4.10
CA TRP A 41 0.52 -8.31 -4.28
C TRP A 41 -0.05 -9.72 -4.38
N ASP A 42 -1.04 -10.05 -3.56
CA ASP A 42 -1.72 -11.35 -3.62
C ASP A 42 -2.45 -11.50 -4.96
N THR A 43 -3.09 -10.44 -5.45
CA THR A 43 -3.71 -10.39 -6.77
C THR A 43 -2.68 -10.61 -7.89
N PHE A 44 -1.54 -9.91 -7.84
CA PHE A 44 -0.45 -10.07 -8.80
C PHE A 44 0.13 -11.49 -8.78
N ALA A 45 0.37 -12.05 -7.59
CA ALA A 45 0.96 -13.37 -7.43
C ALA A 45 0.03 -14.51 -7.88
N ALA A 46 -1.29 -14.29 -7.83
CA ALA A 46 -2.28 -15.27 -8.27
C ALA A 46 -2.57 -15.22 -9.79
N ASP A 47 -2.10 -14.20 -10.50
CA ASP A 47 -2.31 -14.04 -11.94
C ASP A 47 -1.12 -14.56 -12.76
N ASP A 48 -1.25 -15.78 -13.30
CA ASP A 48 -0.24 -16.41 -14.16
C ASP A 48 0.07 -15.60 -15.46
N SER A 49 -0.79 -14.64 -15.84
CA SER A 49 -0.55 -13.75 -16.98
C SER A 49 0.30 -12.53 -16.64
N ALA A 50 0.44 -12.19 -15.35
CA ALA A 50 1.26 -11.09 -14.86
C ALA A 50 2.70 -11.55 -14.60
N TRP A 51 3.66 -10.98 -15.31
CA TRP A 51 5.07 -11.41 -15.26
C TRP A 51 5.95 -10.43 -14.49
N VAL A 52 5.62 -9.14 -14.55
CA VAL A 52 6.42 -8.07 -13.96
C VAL A 52 5.53 -7.16 -13.14
N GLY A 53 5.85 -7.03 -11.85
CA GLY A 53 5.25 -6.04 -10.97
C GLY A 53 6.15 -4.81 -10.84
N ILE A 54 5.61 -3.63 -11.13
CA ILE A 54 6.27 -2.33 -10.92
C ILE A 54 5.58 -1.66 -9.75
N LEU A 55 6.32 -1.33 -8.69
CA LEU A 55 5.86 -0.44 -7.63
C LEU A 55 6.40 0.97 -7.89
N THR A 56 5.51 1.97 -7.88
CA THR A 56 5.88 3.39 -7.97
C THR A 56 5.02 4.27 -7.05
N GLY A 57 5.31 5.58 -7.00
CA GLY A 57 4.55 6.56 -6.23
C GLY A 57 3.93 7.62 -7.14
N ALA A 58 2.72 8.07 -6.80
CA ALA A 58 2.02 9.12 -7.52
C ALA A 58 2.68 10.50 -7.31
N GLY A 59 2.57 11.35 -8.32
CA GLY A 59 3.14 12.69 -8.31
C GLY A 59 4.66 12.70 -8.53
N GLU A 60 5.27 13.87 -8.36
CA GLU A 60 6.68 14.10 -8.76
C GLU A 60 7.64 14.21 -7.58
N ARG A 61 7.12 14.23 -6.34
CA ARG A 61 7.91 14.62 -5.16
C ARG A 61 8.69 13.47 -4.52
N ALA A 62 8.11 12.27 -4.49
CA ALA A 62 8.73 11.10 -3.90
C ALA A 62 8.07 9.81 -4.39
N PHE A 63 8.87 8.75 -4.50
CA PHE A 63 8.37 7.38 -4.58
C PHE A 63 7.58 7.02 -3.32
N SER A 64 8.24 7.04 -2.16
CA SER A 64 7.64 6.88 -0.83
C SER A 64 8.58 7.44 0.22
N ALA A 65 8.03 8.08 1.26
CA ALA A 65 8.80 8.53 2.42
C ALA A 65 8.94 7.45 3.52
N GLY A 66 8.47 6.22 3.28
CA GLY A 66 8.50 5.13 4.24
C GLY A 66 7.28 5.13 5.17
N ASN A 67 7.46 4.72 6.42
CA ASN A 67 6.37 4.60 7.39
C ASN A 67 5.74 5.97 7.72
N ASP A 68 4.41 6.04 7.84
CA ASP A 68 3.70 7.28 8.11
C ASP A 68 3.81 7.67 9.60
N LEU A 69 4.86 8.41 9.93
CA LEU A 69 5.11 8.91 11.29
C LEU A 69 4.05 9.94 11.74
N LYS A 70 3.41 10.65 10.80
CA LYS A 70 2.32 11.59 11.13
C LYS A 70 1.09 10.82 11.59
N TYR A 71 0.68 9.81 10.82
CA TYR A 71 -0.38 8.89 11.21
C TYR A 71 -0.10 8.25 12.57
N THR A 72 1.14 7.78 12.79
CA THR A 72 1.55 7.18 14.07
C THR A 72 1.38 8.16 15.24
N ALA A 73 1.78 9.42 15.06
CA ALA A 73 1.62 10.46 16.08
C ALA A 73 0.15 10.85 16.31
N GLU A 74 -0.67 10.88 15.27
CA GLU A 74 -2.12 11.11 15.36
C GLU A 74 -2.80 9.99 16.16
N MET A 75 -2.54 8.72 15.83
CA MET A 75 -3.10 7.56 16.53
C MET A 75 -2.63 7.44 17.99
N SER A 76 -1.42 7.93 18.30
CA SER A 76 -0.91 7.96 19.67
C SER A 76 -1.74 8.85 20.60
N ARG A 77 -2.50 9.81 20.05
CA ARG A 77 -3.41 10.69 20.79
C ARG A 77 -4.82 10.12 20.95
N VAL A 78 -5.14 9.05 20.21
CA VAL A 78 -6.44 8.37 20.27
C VAL A 78 -6.40 7.29 21.36
N PRO A 79 -7.41 7.21 22.24
CA PRO A 79 -7.56 6.12 23.20
C PRO A 79 -7.49 4.76 22.52
N ALA A 80 -6.81 3.78 23.14
CA ALA A 80 -6.52 2.49 22.49
C ALA A 80 -7.78 1.74 22.03
N ASN A 81 -8.88 1.87 22.77
CA ASN A 81 -10.18 1.28 22.46
C ASN A 81 -10.96 2.00 21.35
N GLU A 82 -10.50 3.15 20.89
CA GLU A 82 -11.11 3.96 19.82
C GLU A 82 -10.27 3.96 18.53
N ARG A 83 -9.08 3.34 18.56
CA ARG A 83 -8.23 3.25 17.37
C ARG A 83 -8.86 2.32 16.34
N PRO A 84 -8.76 2.64 15.04
CA PRO A 84 -9.19 1.74 13.99
C PRO A 84 -8.43 0.42 14.06
N THR A 85 -9.16 -0.67 13.85
CA THR A 85 -8.60 -2.01 13.70
C THR A 85 -8.35 -2.29 12.23
N PHE A 86 -7.18 -2.83 11.94
CA PHE A 86 -6.75 -3.20 10.59
C PHE A 86 -6.68 -4.73 10.48
N ALA A 87 -7.00 -5.25 9.31
CA ALA A 87 -6.87 -6.65 9.02
C ALA A 87 -5.40 -7.09 9.18
N PRO A 88 -5.15 -8.30 9.71
CA PRO A 88 -3.81 -8.85 9.66
C PRO A 88 -3.42 -9.07 8.20
N VAL A 89 -2.32 -8.46 7.77
CA VAL A 89 -1.71 -8.69 6.46
C VAL A 89 -0.67 -9.81 6.58
N GLN A 90 -0.55 -10.63 5.54
CA GLN A 90 0.43 -11.72 5.51
C GLN A 90 1.87 -11.18 5.34
N GLY A 91 2.04 -10.12 4.56
CA GLY A 91 3.32 -9.44 4.35
C GLY A 91 3.64 -8.42 5.44
N GLY A 92 4.92 -8.07 5.60
CA GLY A 92 5.35 -6.98 6.48
C GLY A 92 5.10 -5.60 5.87
N PHE A 93 6.13 -4.75 5.80
CA PHE A 93 5.93 -3.36 5.38
C PHE A 93 5.46 -3.26 3.93
N GLY A 94 4.27 -2.67 3.72
CA GLY A 94 3.65 -2.56 2.40
C GLY A 94 3.36 -3.91 1.72
N GLY A 95 3.23 -4.99 2.49
CA GLY A 95 2.93 -6.33 1.97
C GLY A 95 4.11 -7.08 1.33
N ILE A 96 5.33 -6.51 1.31
CA ILE A 96 6.46 -7.07 0.53
C ILE A 96 7.45 -7.87 1.38
N THR A 97 7.67 -7.50 2.63
CA THR A 97 8.70 -8.14 3.48
C THR A 97 8.04 -9.07 4.50
N ALA A 98 7.82 -10.33 4.17
CA ALA A 98 7.63 -11.37 5.18
C ALA A 98 8.86 -12.31 5.16
N ASP A 99 9.31 -12.71 6.36
CA ASP A 99 10.29 -13.78 6.55
C ASP A 99 9.68 -15.15 6.23
#